data_AF-A0A963LGW4-F1
#
_entry.id   AF-A0A963LGW4-F1
#
_cell.length_a   1.000
_cell.length_b   1.000
_cell.length_c   1.000
_cell.angle_alpha   90.00
_cell.angle_beta   90.00
_cell.angle_gamma   90.00
#
_symmetry.space_group_name_H-M   'P 1'
#
loop_
_entity.id
_entity.type
_entity.pdbx_description
1 polymer ?
#
loop_
_entity_poly.entity_id
_entity_poly.type
_entity_poly.pdbx_seq_one_letter_code
_entity_poly.pdbx_strand_id
1 'polypeptide(L)'
;SPEVQAEIEAALAEFVQHADDTHDVRFDHVTTRTAAQRHFVDLHMHMPADWSLARATTMRVEVEHALMALVPGARITIQTLPLDVEAHAGDAPAAPVPDAAG
;
A
#
# COMPACT_ATOMS: atom_id res chain seq x y z
N SER A 1 8.23 12.14 -5.45
CA SER A 1 8.90 13.25 -4.74
C SER A 1 8.33 13.32 -3.33
N PRO A 2 8.96 14.04 -2.38
CA PRO A 2 8.37 14.24 -1.05
C PRO A 2 6.97 14.86 -1.09
N GLU A 3 6.71 15.73 -2.07
CA GLU A 3 5.40 16.34 -2.30
C GLU A 3 4.34 15.29 -2.70
N VAL A 4 4.63 14.46 -3.70
CA VAL A 4 3.74 13.35 -4.10
C VAL A 4 3.48 12.37 -2.96
N GLN A 5 4.49 12.09 -2.13
CA GLN A 5 4.32 11.24 -0.95
C GLN A 5 3.30 11.86 0.03
N ALA A 6 3.43 13.16 0.32
CA ALA A 6 2.53 13.85 1.23
C ALA A 6 1.09 13.92 0.69
N GLU A 7 0.92 14.12 -0.62
CA GLU A 7 -0.40 14.11 -1.26
C GLU A 7 -1.05 12.72 -1.18
N ILE A 8 -0.27 11.64 -1.39
CA ILE A 8 -0.75 10.27 -1.25
C ILE A 8 -1.18 10.01 0.20
N GLU A 9 -0.36 10.39 1.17
CA GLU A 9 -0.69 10.21 2.59
C GLU A 9 -1.96 10.99 2.98
N ALA A 10 -2.13 12.21 2.48
CA ALA A 10 -3.34 12.99 2.69
C ALA A 10 -4.58 12.32 2.07
N ALA A 11 -4.49 11.85 0.83
CA ALA A 11 -5.59 11.15 0.17
C ALA A 11 -5.98 9.86 0.94
N LEU A 12 -5.00 9.08 1.40
CA LEU A 12 -5.25 7.89 2.21
C LEU A 12 -5.88 8.22 3.57
N ALA A 13 -5.49 9.33 4.20
CA ALA A 13 -6.09 9.79 5.44
C ALA A 13 -7.57 10.19 5.28
N GLU A 14 -7.99 10.65 4.10
CA GLU A 14 -9.40 10.94 3.84
C GLU A 14 -10.26 9.66 3.84
N PHE A 15 -9.74 8.54 3.33
CA PHE A 15 -10.44 7.24 3.37
C PHE A 15 -10.63 6.72 4.81
N VAL A 16 -9.67 6.98 5.69
CA VAL A 16 -9.77 6.60 7.11
C VAL A 16 -10.83 7.46 7.83
N GLN A 17 -10.98 8.73 7.44
CA GLN A 17 -11.88 9.68 8.11
C GLN A 17 -13.33 9.61 7.62
N HIS A 18 -13.57 9.39 6.32
CA HIS A 18 -14.92 9.50 5.73
C HIS A 18 -15.71 8.20 5.72
N ALA A 19 -15.10 7.11 6.14
CA ALA A 19 -15.77 5.84 6.10
C ALA A 19 -16.53 5.62 7.41
N ASP A 20 -17.77 6.12 7.44
CA ASP A 20 -18.70 6.04 8.58
C ASP A 20 -18.89 4.60 9.13
N ASP A 21 -18.66 3.56 8.31
CA ASP A 21 -18.68 2.13 8.70
C ASP A 21 -17.29 1.44 8.67
N THR A 22 -16.19 2.18 8.43
CA THR A 22 -14.82 1.64 8.32
C THR A 22 -13.81 2.36 9.21
N HIS A 23 -14.16 2.55 10.50
CA HIS A 23 -13.19 2.94 11.54
C HIS A 23 -11.98 1.99 11.68
N ASP A 24 -11.92 0.94 10.86
CA ASP A 24 -11.03 -0.19 10.93
C ASP A 24 -10.13 -0.35 9.69
N VAL A 25 -10.06 0.64 8.78
CA VAL A 25 -9.08 0.60 7.67
C VAL A 25 -7.80 1.33 8.08
N ARG A 26 -6.66 0.67 7.94
CA ARG A 26 -5.34 1.24 8.23
C ARG A 26 -4.43 1.07 7.01
N PHE A 27 -3.69 2.12 6.68
CA PHE A 27 -2.66 2.06 5.64
C PHE A 27 -1.27 2.09 6.27
N ASP A 28 -0.37 1.21 5.81
CA ASP A 28 1.05 1.28 6.15
C ASP A 28 1.94 0.91 4.96
N HIS A 29 3.26 0.98 5.18
CA HIS A 29 4.28 0.69 4.17
C HIS A 29 4.07 1.46 2.85
N VAL A 30 3.57 2.70 2.92
CA VAL A 30 3.33 3.53 1.74
C VAL A 30 4.67 3.98 1.17
N THR A 31 5.09 3.36 0.08
CA THR A 31 6.35 3.68 -0.59
C THR A 31 6.10 4.16 -2.00
N THR A 32 6.82 5.21 -2.38
CA THR A 32 6.85 5.70 -3.75
C THR A 32 8.25 5.54 -4.34
N ARG A 33 8.32 5.06 -5.58
CA ARG A 33 9.58 5.04 -6.34
C ARG A 33 9.35 5.41 -7.79
N THR A 34 10.35 6.02 -8.39
CA THR A 34 10.33 6.36 -9.82
C THR A 34 11.42 5.58 -10.52
N ALA A 35 11.08 4.89 -11.62
CA ALA A 35 12.05 4.20 -12.47
C ALA A 35 11.80 4.58 -13.93
N ALA A 36 12.77 5.28 -14.53
CA ALA A 36 12.65 5.89 -15.84
C ALA A 36 11.36 6.75 -15.94
N GLN A 37 10.44 6.38 -16.83
CA GLN A 37 9.19 7.11 -17.10
C GLN A 37 7.99 6.55 -16.31
N ARG A 38 8.22 5.72 -15.28
CA ARG A 38 7.15 5.09 -14.51
C ARG A 38 7.24 5.45 -13.04
N HIS A 39 6.10 5.78 -12.46
CA HIS A 39 5.91 5.91 -11.02
C HIS A 39 5.36 4.60 -10.47
N PHE A 40 5.76 4.24 -9.26
CA PHE A 40 5.25 3.09 -8.56
C PHE A 40 4.81 3.55 -7.17
N VAL A 41 3.64 3.11 -6.76
CA VAL A 41 3.11 3.28 -5.41
C VAL A 41 2.83 1.87 -4.89
N ASP A 42 3.45 1.53 -3.77
CA ASP A 42 3.22 0.28 -3.06
C ASP A 42 2.73 0.61 -1.66
N LEU A 43 1.70 -0.11 -1.19
CA LEU A 43 1.14 0.07 0.14
C LEU A 43 0.49 -1.21 0.65
N HIS A 44 0.33 -1.27 1.97
CA HIS A 44 -0.55 -2.22 2.61
C HIS A 44 -1.84 -1.55 3.06
N MET A 45 -2.95 -2.23 2.81
CA MET A 45 -4.27 -1.86 3.28
C MET A 45 -4.77 -2.93 4.23
N HIS A 46 -4.90 -2.56 5.50
CA HIS A 46 -5.43 -3.40 6.56
C HIS A 46 -6.92 -3.16 6.73
N MET A 47 -7.70 -4.23 6.91
CA MET A 47 -9.14 -4.17 7.17
C MET A 47 -9.58 -5.31 8.09
N PRO A 48 -10.79 -5.27 8.68
CA PRO A 48 -11.32 -6.38 9.45
C PRO A 48 -11.35 -7.70 8.66
N ALA A 49 -10.98 -8.80 9.32
CA ALA A 49 -10.96 -10.13 8.71
C ALA A 49 -12.35 -10.65 8.33
N ASP A 50 -13.40 -10.11 8.94
CA ASP A 50 -14.80 -10.47 8.71
C ASP A 50 -15.44 -9.69 7.56
N TRP A 51 -14.71 -8.75 6.93
CA TRP A 51 -15.19 -8.07 5.74
C TRP A 51 -15.45 -9.08 4.62
N SER A 52 -16.60 -8.91 3.98
CA SER A 52 -16.88 -9.66 2.76
C SER A 52 -15.83 -9.33 1.69
N LEU A 53 -15.47 -10.32 0.89
CA LEU A 53 -14.54 -10.13 -0.23
C LEU A 53 -15.01 -9.01 -1.16
N ALA A 54 -16.32 -8.87 -1.36
CA ALA A 54 -16.91 -7.79 -2.14
C ALA A 54 -16.59 -6.42 -1.54
N ARG A 55 -16.82 -6.23 -0.23
CA ARG A 55 -16.52 -4.97 0.47
C ARG A 55 -15.03 -4.62 0.41
N ALA A 56 -14.16 -5.59 0.70
CA ALA A 56 -12.71 -5.42 0.60
C ALA A 56 -12.26 -5.03 -0.81
N THR A 57 -12.84 -5.67 -1.83
CA THR A 57 -12.53 -5.37 -3.25
C THR A 57 -12.99 -3.96 -3.63
N THR A 58 -14.19 -3.55 -3.23
CA THR A 58 -14.70 -2.19 -3.49
C THR A 58 -13.77 -1.14 -2.91
N MET A 59 -13.41 -1.25 -1.63
CA MET A 59 -12.48 -0.31 -0.99
C MET A 59 -11.12 -0.30 -1.70
N ARG A 60 -10.58 -1.47 -2.05
CA ARG A 60 -9.29 -1.55 -2.76
C ARG A 60 -9.33 -0.82 -4.10
N VAL A 61 -10.42 -0.98 -4.86
CA VAL A 61 -10.60 -0.33 -6.17
C VAL A 61 -10.75 1.18 -6.01
N GLU A 62 -11.49 1.64 -5.01
CA GLU A 62 -11.64 3.08 -4.73
C GLU A 62 -10.31 3.74 -4.39
N VAL A 63 -9.51 3.11 -3.52
CA VAL A 63 -8.15 3.57 -3.18
C VAL A 63 -7.25 3.56 -4.42
N GLU A 64 -7.24 2.46 -5.20
CA GLU A 64 -6.44 2.36 -6.43
C GLU A 64 -6.79 3.48 -7.43
N HIS A 65 -8.08 3.75 -7.63
CA HIS A 65 -8.54 4.82 -8.51
C HIS A 65 -8.11 6.21 -8.03
N ALA A 66 -8.25 6.49 -6.73
CA ALA A 66 -7.83 7.77 -6.16
C ALA A 66 -6.33 8.01 -6.36
N LEU A 67 -5.51 6.99 -6.13
CA LEU A 67 -4.05 7.09 -6.31
C LEU A 67 -3.63 7.21 -7.78
N MET A 68 -4.32 6.53 -8.71
CA MET A 68 -4.07 6.69 -10.15
C MET A 68 -4.43 8.10 -10.64
N ALA A 69 -5.49 8.70 -10.09
CA ALA A 69 -5.87 10.07 -10.42
C ALA A 69 -4.86 11.09 -9.89
N LEU A 70 -4.33 10.85 -8.68
CA LEU A 70 -3.35 11.71 -8.05
C LEU A 70 -1.96 11.62 -8.70
N VAL A 71 -1.55 10.40 -9.12
CA VAL A 71 -0.25 10.16 -9.73
C VAL A 71 -0.42 9.54 -11.13
N PRO A 72 -0.63 10.38 -12.17
CA PRO A 72 -0.81 9.90 -13.54
C PRO A 72 0.35 9.01 -14.01
N GLY A 73 0.00 7.85 -14.56
CA GLY A 73 0.98 6.88 -15.05
C GLY A 73 1.66 6.04 -13.95
N ALA A 74 1.22 6.17 -12.69
CA ALA A 74 1.69 5.30 -11.63
C ALA A 74 1.15 3.87 -11.79
N ARG A 75 2.00 2.90 -11.45
CA ARG A 75 1.59 1.55 -11.16
C ARG A 75 1.35 1.42 -9.66
N ILE A 76 0.10 1.16 -9.30
CA ILE A 76 -0.32 0.97 -7.91
C ILE A 76 -0.29 -0.53 -7.59
N THR A 77 0.29 -0.88 -6.46
CA THR A 77 0.20 -2.21 -5.85
C THR A 77 -0.38 -2.04 -4.45
N ILE A 78 -1.45 -2.78 -4.16
CA ILE A 78 -2.11 -2.76 -2.85
C ILE A 78 -2.14 -4.20 -2.33
N GLN A 79 -1.44 -4.46 -1.23
CA GLN A 79 -1.58 -5.73 -0.52
C GLN A 79 -2.65 -5.57 0.56
N THR A 80 -3.64 -6.44 0.53
CA THR A 80 -4.73 -6.46 1.52
C THR A 80 -4.39 -7.41 2.64
N LEU A 81 -4.45 -6.92 3.88
CA LEU A 81 -4.13 -7.68 5.08
C LEU A 81 -5.25 -7.55 6.11
N PRO A 82 -5.46 -8.54 6.99
CA PRO A 82 -6.24 -8.35 8.20
C PRO A 82 -5.60 -7.30 9.11
N LEU A 83 -6.39 -6.63 9.95
CA LEU A 83 -5.89 -5.63 10.91
C LEU A 83 -4.80 -6.16 11.85
N ASP A 84 -4.95 -7.37 12.34
CA ASP A 84 -4.04 -7.97 13.34
C ASP A 84 -2.78 -8.62 12.72
N VAL A 85 -2.60 -8.51 11.40
CA VAL A 85 -1.46 -9.07 10.69
C VAL A 85 -0.47 -7.98 10.38
N GLU A 86 0.74 -8.06 10.93
CA GLU A 86 1.88 -7.26 10.48
C GLU A 86 2.48 -7.89 9.21
N ALA A 87 2.73 -7.07 8.19
CA ALA A 87 3.42 -7.54 7.00
C ALA A 87 4.86 -7.91 7.36
N HIS A 88 5.29 -9.13 7.01
CA HIS A 88 6.71 -9.46 7.00
C HIS A 88 7.37 -8.68 5.85
N ALA A 89 7.92 -7.51 6.16
CA ALA A 89 8.77 -6.79 5.24
C ALA A 89 9.90 -7.76 4.83
N GLY A 90 9.97 -8.12 3.55
CA GLY A 90 10.96 -9.04 3.00
C GLY A 90 12.39 -8.49 3.01
N ASP A 91 12.73 -7.68 4.01
CA ASP A 91 14.04 -7.04 4.20
C ASP A 91 14.98 -7.93 5.02
N ALA A 92 14.91 -9.24 4.79
CA ALA A 92 15.97 -10.12 5.24
C ALA A 92 17.20 -9.79 4.36
N PRO A 93 18.31 -9.27 4.92
CA PRO A 93 19.51 -9.09 4.13
C PRO A 93 19.87 -10.43 3.52
N ALA A 94 20.14 -10.44 2.21
CA ALA A 94 20.58 -11.63 1.50
C ALA A 94 21.70 -12.28 2.33
N ALA A 95 21.45 -13.50 2.80
CA ALA A 95 22.46 -14.23 3.55
C ALA A 95 23.75 -14.26 2.71
N PRO A 96 24.93 -13.94 3.28
CA PRO A 96 26.16 -13.97 2.53
C PRO A 96 26.33 -15.38 1.95
N VAL A 97 26.43 -15.45 0.62
CA VAL A 97 26.83 -16.67 -0.08
C VAL A 97 28.17 -17.12 0.52
N PRO A 98 28.27 -18.31 1.11
CA PRO A 98 29.54 -18.79 1.63
C PRO A 98 30.51 -18.88 0.46
N ASP A 99 31.67 -18.25 0.64
CA ASP A 99 32.75 -18.29 -0.33
C ASP A 99 33.15 -19.75 -0.53
N ALA A 100 33.08 -20.21 -1.78
CA ALA A 100 33.48 -21.56 -2.13
C ALA A 100 35.01 -21.61 -2.02
N ALA A 101 35.49 -21.97 -0.82
CA ALA A 101 36.89 -22.26 -0.58
C ALA A 101 37.33 -23.38 -1.54
N GLY A 102 38.35 -23.07 -2.34
CA GLY A 102 39.01 -23.99 -3.27
C GLY A 102 39.90 -25.03 -2.63
#